data_AF-A0A1B1TRU2-F1
#
_entry.id   AF-A0A1B1TRU2-F1
#
_cell.length_a   1.000
_cell.length_b   1.000
_cell.length_c   1.000
_cell.angle_alpha   90.00
_cell.angle_beta   90.00
_cell.angle_gamma   90.00
#
_symmetry.space_group_name_H-M   'P 1'
#
loop_
_entity.id
_entity.type
_entity.pdbx_description
1 polymer ?
#
loop_
_entity_poly.entity_id
_entity_poly.type
_entity_poly.pdbx_seq_one_letter_code
_entity_poly.pdbx_strand_id
1 'polypeptide(L)'
;MSSQRFSSAEREAIWLAHEKKCAYTRKLLDISNFHIDHIVPESLAEDAAELERIREELGLPDAFDLFGYGNLLPCQPGANLQKGSFVFDKAQVHFFLGIASSKKSKIEANLLRIERRKNRGRAIILLQQCLERGELSAKKVSEILMKYGEQPEEIFELLEGMCFANSTEVRFVAKAEIEMLRDQPIRLGQNDHIDGVTLTNKNQETRFVRTCREYDEALKQGYFACSNFDIKMATWFEHQCGLLTCIQAATASRVSHISNPRVGILDLSLMPFSLFPRIGEADEEGDLNATYQSKVDEGTLVVKRIRSNLLQVEESKGGMGQQLIEVARADFNGDGIEDILLFDYCYATHGTLGFGGICIITRKTNFSMFEAVLPAMK
;
A
#
# COMPACT_ATOMS: atom_id res chain seq x y z
N MET A 1 -2.93 -28.56 -32.98
CA MET A 1 -2.29 -28.11 -31.72
C MET A 1 -2.05 -26.63 -31.86
N SER A 2 -2.18 -25.84 -30.79
CA SER A 2 -2.00 -24.40 -30.91
C SER A 2 -0.54 -24.06 -31.26
N SER A 3 -0.34 -23.13 -32.21
CA SER A 3 0.97 -22.69 -32.67
C SER A 3 1.57 -21.64 -31.72
N GLN A 4 0.72 -20.78 -31.16
CA GLN A 4 1.10 -19.81 -30.14
C GLN A 4 1.37 -20.49 -28.79
N ARG A 5 2.56 -20.26 -28.24
CA ARG A 5 2.93 -20.71 -26.89
C ARG A 5 2.72 -19.59 -25.88
N PHE A 6 2.03 -19.92 -24.81
CA PHE A 6 1.80 -19.00 -23.68
C PHE A 6 2.66 -19.41 -22.49
N SER A 7 3.39 -18.45 -21.93
CA SER A 7 4.08 -18.61 -20.65
C SER A 7 3.09 -18.82 -19.50
N SER A 8 3.59 -19.33 -18.36
CA SER A 8 2.76 -19.45 -17.15
C SER A 8 2.20 -18.11 -16.69
N ALA A 9 2.94 -17.01 -16.87
CA ALA A 9 2.53 -15.66 -16.49
C ALA A 9 1.40 -15.14 -17.38
N GLU A 10 1.48 -15.35 -18.70
CA GLU A 10 0.41 -14.97 -19.63
C GLU A 10 -0.87 -15.76 -19.37
N ARG A 11 -0.75 -17.07 -19.13
CA ARG A 11 -1.89 -17.92 -18.76
C ARG A 11 -2.58 -17.42 -17.49
N GLU A 12 -1.81 -17.09 -16.46
CA GLU A 12 -2.34 -16.52 -15.22
C GLU A 12 -2.98 -15.14 -15.45
N ALA A 13 -2.34 -14.26 -16.22
CA ALA A 13 -2.84 -12.93 -16.52
C ALA A 13 -4.20 -12.96 -17.24
N ILE A 14 -4.34 -13.83 -18.25
CA ILE A 14 -5.58 -14.05 -18.99
C ILE A 14 -6.66 -14.63 -18.05
N TRP A 15 -6.32 -15.65 -17.27
CA TRP A 15 -7.26 -16.26 -16.31
C TRP A 15 -7.80 -15.25 -15.30
N LEU A 16 -6.94 -14.39 -14.73
CA LEU A 16 -7.33 -13.34 -13.79
C LEU A 16 -8.18 -12.24 -14.44
N ALA A 17 -7.85 -11.82 -15.66
CA ALA A 17 -8.59 -10.78 -16.36
C ALA A 17 -10.05 -11.20 -16.65
N HIS A 18 -10.26 -12.50 -16.89
CA HIS A 18 -11.57 -13.11 -17.12
C HIS A 18 -12.23 -13.64 -15.83
N GLU A 19 -11.79 -13.18 -14.66
CA GLU A 19 -12.37 -13.55 -13.36
C GLU A 19 -12.40 -15.07 -13.12
N LYS A 20 -11.40 -15.78 -13.65
CA LYS A 20 -11.24 -17.23 -13.49
C LYS A 20 -12.37 -18.03 -14.13
N LYS A 21 -13.09 -17.47 -15.10
CA LYS A 21 -14.25 -18.08 -15.74
C LYS A 21 -14.02 -18.34 -17.22
N CYS A 22 -14.60 -19.43 -17.71
CA CYS A 22 -14.70 -19.73 -19.13
C CYS A 22 -15.47 -18.63 -19.84
N ALA A 23 -14.94 -18.13 -20.95
CA ALA A 23 -15.61 -17.09 -21.73
C ALA A 23 -16.93 -17.58 -22.35
N TYR A 24 -16.99 -18.86 -22.74
CA TYR A 24 -18.18 -19.45 -23.36
C TYR A 24 -19.24 -19.90 -22.36
N THR A 25 -18.82 -20.60 -21.30
CA THR A 25 -19.76 -21.28 -20.38
C THR A 25 -19.92 -20.58 -19.04
N ARG A 26 -19.08 -19.57 -18.75
CA ARG A 26 -19.00 -18.85 -17.47
C ARG A 26 -18.70 -19.71 -16.23
N LYS A 27 -18.45 -21.00 -16.41
CA LYS A 27 -17.97 -21.92 -15.35
C LYS A 27 -16.57 -21.53 -14.90
N LEU A 28 -16.25 -21.80 -13.64
CA LEU A 28 -14.91 -21.58 -13.10
C LEU A 28 -13.88 -22.46 -13.83
N LEU A 29 -12.70 -21.91 -14.03
CA LEU A 29 -11.54 -22.56 -14.64
C LEU A 29 -10.48 -22.81 -13.57
N ASP A 30 -9.88 -24.00 -13.64
CA ASP A 30 -8.66 -24.32 -12.93
C ASP A 30 -7.46 -23.72 -13.68
N ILE A 31 -6.59 -23.01 -12.97
CA ILE A 31 -5.37 -22.42 -13.55
C ILE A 31 -4.45 -23.49 -14.16
N SER A 32 -4.44 -24.69 -13.57
CA SER A 32 -3.64 -25.81 -14.04
C SER A 32 -4.21 -26.45 -15.33
N ASN A 33 -5.49 -26.23 -15.62
CA ASN A 33 -6.19 -26.94 -16.68
C ASN A 33 -7.30 -26.09 -17.34
N PHE A 34 -6.90 -25.26 -18.29
CA PHE A 34 -7.79 -24.55 -19.21
C PHE A 34 -7.09 -24.32 -20.56
N HIS A 35 -7.86 -24.07 -21.61
CA HIS A 35 -7.33 -23.71 -22.92
C HIS A 35 -7.46 -22.21 -23.15
N ILE A 36 -6.56 -21.65 -23.95
CA ILE A 36 -6.71 -20.31 -24.51
C ILE A 36 -7.13 -20.53 -25.95
N ASP A 37 -8.33 -20.07 -26.31
CA ASP A 37 -8.87 -20.17 -27.66
C ASP A 37 -8.63 -18.87 -28.42
N HIS A 38 -8.37 -19.00 -29.72
CA HIS A 38 -8.41 -17.89 -30.66
C HIS A 38 -9.81 -17.78 -31.24
N ILE A 39 -10.47 -16.64 -31.03
CA ILE A 39 -11.83 -16.40 -31.54
C ILE A 39 -11.83 -16.54 -33.06
N VAL A 40 -10.93 -15.78 -33.70
CA VAL A 40 -10.51 -15.95 -35.09
C VAL A 40 -9.33 -16.92 -35.11
N PRO A 41 -9.44 -18.13 -35.69
CA PRO A 41 -8.44 -19.19 -35.57
C PRO A 41 -7.05 -18.78 -36.06
N GLU A 42 -6.01 -19.13 -35.29
CA GLU A 42 -4.62 -18.85 -35.66
C GLU A 42 -4.15 -19.60 -36.92
N SER A 43 -4.84 -20.68 -37.33
CA SER A 43 -4.53 -21.40 -38.56
C SER A 43 -4.67 -20.53 -39.81
N LEU A 44 -5.43 -19.44 -39.74
CA LEU A 44 -5.53 -18.46 -40.81
C LEU A 44 -4.23 -17.70 -41.07
N ALA A 45 -3.25 -17.75 -40.15
CA ALA A 45 -1.92 -17.18 -40.37
C ALA A 45 -1.16 -17.86 -41.53
N GLU A 46 -1.51 -19.10 -41.86
CA GLU A 46 -0.86 -19.88 -42.93
C GLU A 46 -1.46 -19.60 -44.32
N ASP A 47 -2.62 -18.93 -44.39
CA ASP A 47 -3.30 -18.59 -45.64
C ASP A 47 -3.76 -17.12 -45.63
N ALA A 48 -2.91 -16.25 -46.20
CA ALA A 48 -3.15 -14.82 -46.23
C ALA A 48 -4.40 -14.43 -47.03
N ALA A 49 -4.76 -15.19 -48.08
CA ALA A 49 -5.94 -14.89 -48.90
C ALA A 49 -7.23 -15.22 -48.14
N GLU A 50 -7.22 -16.34 -47.41
CA GLU A 50 -8.32 -16.74 -46.53
C GLU A 50 -8.49 -15.74 -45.36
N LEU A 51 -7.39 -15.35 -44.72
CA LEU A 51 -7.39 -14.37 -43.64
C LEU A 51 -7.96 -13.02 -44.09
N GLU A 52 -7.57 -12.54 -45.29
CA GLU A 52 -8.10 -11.31 -45.86
C GLU A 52 -9.60 -11.39 -46.08
N ARG A 53 -10.08 -12.48 -46.69
CA ARG A 53 -11.52 -12.67 -46.94
C ARG A 53 -12.32 -12.69 -45.63
N ILE A 54 -11.83 -13.41 -44.62
CA ILE A 54 -12.47 -13.47 -43.29
C ILE A 54 -12.42 -12.11 -42.61
N ARG A 55 -11.35 -11.33 -42.78
CA ARG A 55 -11.23 -9.96 -42.25
C ARG A 55 -12.31 -9.06 -42.84
N GLU A 56 -12.50 -9.09 -44.15
CA GLU A 56 -13.53 -8.33 -44.86
C GLU A 56 -14.94 -8.77 -44.47
N GLU A 57 -15.21 -10.07 -44.45
CA GLU A 57 -16.52 -10.63 -44.09
C GLU A 57 -16.93 -10.22 -42.68
N LEU A 58 -15.99 -10.30 -41.74
CA LEU A 58 -16.19 -9.93 -40.34
C LEU A 58 -16.06 -8.41 -40.11
N GLY A 59 -15.62 -7.60 -41.08
CA GLY A 59 -15.41 -6.17 -40.90
C GLY A 59 -14.41 -5.83 -39.79
N LEU A 60 -13.32 -6.61 -39.69
CA LEU A 60 -12.26 -6.38 -38.71
C LEU A 60 -11.30 -5.28 -39.19
N PRO A 61 -10.67 -4.52 -38.29
CA PRO A 61 -9.74 -3.46 -38.67
C PRO A 61 -8.48 -4.02 -39.32
N ASP A 62 -7.83 -3.23 -40.20
CA ASP A 62 -6.57 -3.64 -40.86
C ASP A 62 -5.44 -3.94 -39.87
N ALA A 63 -5.46 -3.30 -38.70
CA ALA A 63 -4.52 -3.54 -37.61
C ALA A 63 -4.93 -4.71 -36.68
N PHE A 64 -5.84 -5.59 -37.10
CA PHE A 64 -6.26 -6.73 -36.30
C PHE A 64 -5.09 -7.70 -36.06
N ASP A 65 -4.72 -7.86 -34.79
CA ASP A 65 -3.67 -8.77 -34.36
C ASP A 65 -4.26 -10.15 -34.02
N LEU A 66 -4.02 -11.10 -34.91
CA LEU A 66 -4.49 -12.49 -34.79
C LEU A 66 -3.96 -13.17 -33.52
N PHE A 67 -2.76 -12.81 -33.06
CA PHE A 67 -2.12 -13.38 -31.88
C PHE A 67 -2.27 -12.50 -30.63
N GLY A 68 -2.92 -11.34 -30.79
CA GLY A 68 -3.10 -10.36 -29.74
C GLY A 68 -4.19 -10.72 -28.74
N TYR A 69 -4.11 -10.18 -27.53
CA TYR A 69 -5.09 -10.45 -26.46
C TYR A 69 -6.54 -10.09 -26.81
N GLY A 70 -6.75 -9.23 -27.82
CA GLY A 70 -8.09 -8.92 -28.35
C GLY A 70 -8.76 -10.08 -29.09
N ASN A 71 -8.03 -11.16 -29.39
CA ASN A 71 -8.51 -12.37 -30.06
C ASN A 71 -8.51 -13.61 -29.15
N LEU A 72 -8.12 -13.48 -27.88
CA LEU A 72 -7.87 -14.62 -26.99
C LEU A 72 -8.91 -14.73 -25.88
N LEU A 73 -9.40 -15.95 -25.65
CA LEU A 73 -10.35 -16.25 -24.58
C LEU A 73 -9.94 -17.48 -23.77
N PRO A 74 -9.98 -17.43 -22.43
CA PRO A 74 -9.83 -18.62 -21.62
C PRO A 74 -11.11 -19.45 -21.66
N CYS A 75 -10.98 -20.75 -21.92
CA CYS A 75 -12.10 -21.66 -22.05
C CYS A 75 -11.82 -23.04 -21.45
N GLN A 76 -12.90 -23.78 -21.21
CA GLN A 76 -12.78 -25.19 -20.83
C GLN A 76 -12.26 -26.00 -22.02
N PRO A 77 -11.38 -27.00 -21.79
CA PRO A 77 -10.84 -27.82 -22.87
C PRO A 77 -11.91 -28.43 -23.80
N GLY A 78 -13.03 -28.91 -23.24
CA GLY A 78 -14.14 -29.46 -24.01
C GLY A 78 -14.81 -28.44 -24.94
N ALA A 79 -14.97 -27.19 -24.51
CA ALA A 79 -15.55 -26.13 -25.34
C ALA A 79 -14.61 -25.76 -26.51
N ASN A 80 -13.31 -25.70 -26.24
CA ASN A 80 -12.29 -25.47 -27.26
C ASN A 80 -12.27 -26.60 -28.32
N LEU A 81 -12.30 -27.85 -27.86
CA LEU A 81 -12.29 -29.02 -28.74
C LEU A 81 -13.57 -29.11 -29.58
N GLN A 82 -14.71 -28.73 -29.02
CA GLN A 82 -15.98 -28.69 -29.74
C GLN A 82 -16.01 -27.59 -30.82
N LYS A 83 -15.38 -26.44 -30.58
CA LYS A 83 -15.25 -25.36 -31.56
C LYS A 83 -14.25 -25.71 -32.67
N GLY A 84 -13.07 -26.21 -32.31
CA GLY A 84 -11.99 -26.46 -33.27
C GLY A 84 -11.60 -25.21 -34.07
N SER A 85 -11.38 -25.37 -35.37
CA SER A 85 -11.09 -24.28 -36.31
C SER A 85 -12.34 -23.62 -36.90
N PHE A 86 -13.53 -23.92 -36.38
CA PHE A 86 -14.77 -23.33 -36.87
C PHE A 86 -14.81 -21.84 -36.53
N VAL A 87 -14.98 -21.01 -37.56
CA VAL A 87 -15.25 -19.57 -37.42
C VAL A 87 -16.76 -19.42 -37.23
N PHE A 88 -17.17 -18.85 -36.09
CA PHE A 88 -18.58 -18.59 -35.84
C PHE A 88 -19.15 -17.54 -36.82
N ASP A 89 -20.47 -17.41 -36.85
CA ASP A 89 -21.10 -16.33 -37.59
C ASP A 89 -20.63 -14.95 -37.08
N LYS A 90 -20.79 -13.94 -37.94
CA LYS A 90 -20.32 -12.57 -37.69
C LYS A 90 -20.79 -12.01 -36.34
N ALA A 91 -22.05 -12.22 -35.96
CA ALA A 91 -22.58 -11.66 -34.72
C ALA A 91 -21.92 -12.28 -33.49
N GLN A 92 -21.74 -13.60 -33.50
CA GLN A 92 -21.06 -14.33 -32.42
C GLN A 92 -19.58 -13.95 -32.32
N VAL A 93 -18.88 -13.83 -33.44
CA VAL A 93 -17.48 -13.41 -33.46
C VAL A 93 -17.32 -12.02 -32.86
N HIS A 94 -18.13 -11.04 -33.28
CA HIS A 94 -18.05 -9.69 -32.71
C HIS A 94 -18.36 -9.66 -31.21
N PHE A 95 -19.32 -10.46 -30.74
CA PHE A 95 -19.61 -10.54 -29.31
C PHE A 95 -18.38 -11.00 -28.51
N PHE A 96 -17.72 -12.08 -28.94
CA PHE A 96 -16.55 -12.61 -28.26
C PHE A 96 -15.32 -11.70 -28.40
N LEU A 97 -15.13 -11.05 -29.56
CA LEU A 97 -14.08 -10.06 -29.75
C LEU A 97 -14.29 -8.84 -28.85
N GLY A 98 -15.53 -8.41 -28.65
CA GLY A 98 -15.88 -7.36 -27.70
C GLY A 98 -15.48 -7.74 -26.26
N ILE A 99 -15.74 -8.98 -25.86
CA ILE A 99 -15.30 -9.51 -24.56
C ILE A 99 -13.78 -9.48 -24.47
N ALA A 100 -13.06 -10.11 -25.40
CA ALA A 100 -11.59 -10.20 -25.38
C ALA A 100 -10.94 -8.81 -25.37
N SER A 101 -11.40 -7.91 -26.25
CA SER A 101 -10.91 -6.53 -26.33
C SER A 101 -11.10 -5.76 -25.01
N SER A 102 -12.26 -5.93 -24.35
CA SER A 102 -12.52 -5.30 -23.05
C SER A 102 -11.57 -5.76 -21.93
N LYS A 103 -10.88 -6.89 -22.11
CA LYS A 103 -9.96 -7.47 -21.12
C LYS A 103 -8.50 -7.18 -21.42
N LYS A 104 -8.14 -6.70 -22.61
CA LYS A 104 -6.74 -6.48 -23.04
C LYS A 104 -5.92 -5.68 -22.01
N SER A 105 -6.37 -4.49 -21.65
CA SER A 105 -5.65 -3.63 -20.69
C SER A 105 -5.49 -4.28 -19.31
N LYS A 106 -6.46 -5.09 -18.89
CA LYS A 106 -6.39 -5.83 -17.62
C LYS A 106 -5.41 -7.00 -17.69
N ILE A 107 -5.30 -7.67 -18.83
CA ILE A 107 -4.30 -8.72 -19.08
C ILE A 107 -2.90 -8.13 -19.00
N GLU A 108 -2.65 -7.03 -19.72
CA GLU A 108 -1.35 -6.33 -19.74
C GLU A 108 -0.94 -5.87 -18.34
N ALA A 109 -1.86 -5.25 -17.58
CA ALA A 109 -1.63 -4.84 -16.20
C ALA A 109 -1.32 -6.03 -15.26
N ASN A 110 -2.06 -7.14 -15.40
CA ASN A 110 -1.81 -8.36 -14.63
C ASN A 110 -0.43 -8.95 -14.96
N LEU A 111 -0.06 -9.02 -16.24
CA LEU A 111 1.21 -9.58 -16.68
C LEU A 111 2.39 -8.79 -16.10
N LEU A 112 2.36 -7.46 -16.24
CA LEU A 112 3.36 -6.57 -15.64
C LEU A 112 3.52 -6.80 -14.14
N ARG A 113 2.41 -6.95 -13.41
CA ARG A 113 2.43 -7.22 -11.97
C ARG A 113 3.04 -8.58 -11.63
N ILE A 114 2.68 -9.63 -12.39
CA ILE A 114 3.20 -10.99 -12.19
C ILE A 114 4.71 -11.03 -12.47
N GLU A 115 5.16 -10.41 -13.57
CA GLU A 115 6.57 -10.36 -13.93
C GLU A 115 7.41 -9.58 -12.91
N ARG A 116 6.92 -8.42 -12.46
CA ARG A 116 7.57 -7.65 -11.39
C ARG A 116 7.72 -8.49 -10.11
N ARG A 117 6.67 -9.22 -9.71
CA ARG A 117 6.73 -10.11 -8.54
C ARG A 117 7.76 -11.23 -8.72
N LYS A 118 7.80 -11.86 -9.90
CA LYS A 118 8.76 -12.93 -10.23
C LYS A 118 10.20 -12.42 -10.19
N ASN A 119 10.45 -11.25 -10.78
CA ASN A 119 11.77 -10.63 -10.81
C ASN A 119 12.22 -10.22 -9.40
N ARG A 120 11.32 -9.62 -8.61
CA ARG A 120 11.59 -9.29 -7.19
C ARG A 120 11.93 -10.55 -6.38
N GLY A 121 11.15 -11.61 -6.52
CA GLY A 121 11.41 -12.88 -5.82
C GLY A 121 12.77 -13.47 -6.19
N ARG A 122 13.10 -13.48 -7.48
CA ARG A 122 14.41 -13.91 -7.98
C ARG A 122 15.56 -13.06 -7.43
N ALA A 123 15.40 -11.74 -7.42
CA ALA A 123 16.40 -10.81 -6.91
C ALA A 123 16.67 -11.05 -5.41
N ILE A 124 15.62 -11.27 -4.60
CA ILE A 124 15.75 -11.58 -3.18
C ILE A 124 16.55 -12.88 -2.97
N ILE A 125 16.21 -13.94 -3.70
CA ILE A 125 16.90 -15.23 -3.58
C ILE A 125 18.37 -15.09 -3.97
N LEU A 126 18.67 -14.40 -5.07
CA LEU A 126 20.06 -14.17 -5.50
C LEU A 126 20.84 -13.34 -4.47
N LEU A 127 20.22 -12.29 -3.92
CA LEU A 127 20.83 -11.47 -2.87
C LEU A 127 21.12 -12.28 -1.62
N GLN A 128 20.18 -13.12 -1.18
CA GLN A 128 20.36 -14.04 -0.05
C GLN A 128 21.54 -14.99 -0.30
N GLN A 129 21.60 -15.62 -1.47
CA GLN A 129 22.70 -16.52 -1.84
C GLN A 129 24.06 -15.80 -1.81
N CYS A 130 24.13 -14.56 -2.27
CA CYS A 130 25.38 -13.78 -2.25
C CYS A 130 25.79 -13.41 -0.82
N LEU A 131 24.83 -13.09 0.05
CA LEU A 131 25.07 -12.79 1.47
C LEU A 131 25.54 -14.05 2.23
N GLU A 132 24.88 -15.19 2.02
CA GLU A 132 25.22 -16.48 2.65
C GLU A 132 26.63 -16.95 2.25
N ARG A 133 27.03 -16.70 0.99
CA ARG A 133 28.37 -17.03 0.49
C ARG A 133 29.44 -16.02 0.87
N GLY A 134 29.07 -14.90 1.50
CA GLY A 134 29.98 -13.81 1.82
C GLY A 134 30.52 -13.04 0.61
N GLU A 135 29.96 -13.26 -0.58
CA GLU A 135 30.30 -12.53 -1.81
C GLU A 135 29.85 -11.06 -1.72
N LEU A 136 28.78 -10.83 -0.95
CA LEU A 136 28.27 -9.52 -0.55
C LEU A 136 28.14 -9.45 0.97
N SER A 137 28.41 -8.28 1.54
CA SER A 137 28.11 -7.98 2.95
C SER A 137 26.88 -7.09 3.05
N ALA A 138 26.16 -7.17 4.18
CA ALA A 138 25.00 -6.30 4.43
C ALA A 138 25.35 -4.81 4.28
N LYS A 139 26.56 -4.42 4.73
CA LYS A 139 27.08 -3.05 4.57
C LYS A 139 27.19 -2.65 3.09
N LYS A 140 27.76 -3.52 2.25
CA LYS A 140 27.94 -3.24 0.82
C LYS A 140 26.62 -3.18 0.06
N VAL A 141 25.63 -3.98 0.48
CA VAL A 141 24.26 -3.88 -0.05
C VAL A 141 23.65 -2.52 0.28
N SER A 142 23.77 -2.07 1.54
CA SER A 142 23.31 -0.73 1.95
C SER A 142 23.99 0.39 1.15
N GLU A 143 25.31 0.30 0.95
CA GLU A 143 26.06 1.26 0.12
C GLU A 143 25.60 1.26 -1.34
N ILE A 144 25.31 0.10 -1.94
CA ILE A 144 24.79 -0.01 -3.31
C ILE A 144 23.39 0.60 -3.42
N LEU A 145 22.51 0.35 -2.44
CA LEU A 145 21.18 0.95 -2.41
C LEU A 145 21.26 2.48 -2.31
N MET A 146 22.19 3.01 -1.50
CA MET A 146 22.43 4.45 -1.43
C MET A 146 23.05 5.02 -2.72
N LYS A 147 23.90 4.25 -3.42
CA LYS A 147 24.62 4.70 -4.61
C LYS A 147 23.77 4.69 -5.89
N TYR A 148 22.89 3.71 -6.04
CA TYR A 148 22.08 3.50 -7.25
C TYR A 148 20.59 3.84 -7.08
N GLY A 149 20.19 4.41 -5.94
CA GLY A 149 19.00 5.25 -5.93
C GLY A 149 19.26 6.43 -6.88
N GLU A 150 18.70 6.37 -8.08
CA GLU A 150 18.88 7.36 -9.15
C GLU A 150 18.51 8.76 -8.67
N GLN A 151 19.49 9.58 -8.26
CA GLN A 151 19.33 10.94 -7.72
C GLN A 151 18.39 11.00 -6.49
N PRO A 152 18.78 11.65 -5.39
CA PRO A 152 17.94 11.74 -4.22
C PRO A 152 16.84 12.80 -4.46
N GLU A 153 15.86 12.49 -5.29
CA GLU A 153 14.52 12.68 -4.75
C GLU A 153 14.53 11.84 -3.48
N GLU A 154 14.48 12.47 -2.31
CA GLU A 154 14.51 11.73 -1.05
C GLU A 154 13.29 10.81 -1.06
N ILE A 155 13.51 9.54 -1.41
CA ILE A 155 12.50 8.49 -1.47
C ILE A 155 12.47 7.85 -0.10
N PHE A 156 11.31 7.92 0.53
CA PHE A 156 11.06 7.36 1.86
C PHE A 156 10.30 6.05 1.70
N GLU A 157 10.87 4.95 2.23
CA GLU A 157 10.16 3.69 2.37
C GLU A 157 9.22 3.75 3.58
N LEU A 158 7.96 3.36 3.34
CA LEU A 158 6.94 3.27 4.37
C LEU A 158 6.76 1.82 4.81
N LEU A 159 6.92 1.60 6.12
CA LEU A 159 6.62 0.32 6.76
C LEU A 159 5.10 0.05 6.73
N GLU A 160 4.32 1.11 6.98
CA GLU A 160 2.86 1.14 6.81
C GLU A 160 2.51 2.00 5.59
N GLY A 161 1.94 1.38 4.55
CA GLY A 161 1.66 2.06 3.28
C GLY A 161 0.51 3.06 3.37
N MET A 162 0.61 4.16 2.63
CA MET A 162 -0.50 5.09 2.44
C MET A 162 -1.55 4.47 1.52
N CYS A 163 -2.82 4.52 1.91
CA CYS A 163 -3.93 3.99 1.11
C CYS A 163 -4.84 5.10 0.62
N PHE A 164 -5.12 5.10 -0.69
CA PHE A 164 -6.04 6.05 -1.33
C PHE A 164 -7.38 5.39 -1.68
N ALA A 165 -8.42 6.21 -1.89
CA ALA A 165 -9.78 5.73 -2.15
C ALA A 165 -9.87 4.81 -3.38
N ASN A 166 -8.99 4.98 -4.37
CA ASN A 166 -8.87 4.11 -5.55
C ASN A 166 -8.19 2.76 -5.26
N SER A 167 -7.98 2.40 -3.99
CA SER A 167 -7.26 1.19 -3.54
C SER A 167 -5.78 1.13 -3.94
N THR A 168 -5.18 2.24 -4.36
CA THR A 168 -3.74 2.33 -4.54
C THR A 168 -3.07 2.40 -3.17
N GLU A 169 -2.09 1.51 -2.95
CA GLU A 169 -1.20 1.56 -1.80
C GLU A 169 0.15 2.10 -2.26
N VAL A 170 0.62 3.16 -1.60
CA VAL A 170 1.94 3.75 -1.83
C VAL A 170 2.83 3.40 -0.64
N ARG A 171 3.97 2.76 -0.93
CA ARG A 171 5.00 2.36 0.06
C ARG A 171 6.34 3.06 -0.12
N PHE A 172 6.47 3.83 -1.19
CA PHE A 172 7.65 4.64 -1.48
C PHE A 172 7.13 6.02 -1.84
N VAL A 173 7.61 7.04 -1.13
CA VAL A 173 7.19 8.42 -1.36
C VAL A 173 8.41 9.23 -1.73
N ALA A 174 8.45 9.70 -2.97
CA ALA A 174 9.43 10.70 -3.36
C ALA A 174 8.94 12.11 -2.97
N LYS A 175 9.85 12.99 -2.52
CA LYS A 175 9.50 14.39 -2.24
C LYS A 175 8.82 15.10 -3.42
N ALA A 176 9.23 14.80 -4.65
CA ALA A 176 8.65 15.39 -5.86
C ALA A 176 7.17 15.00 -6.07
N GLU A 177 6.74 13.86 -5.53
CA GLU A 177 5.38 13.33 -5.67
C GLU A 177 4.43 13.86 -4.58
N ILE A 178 4.93 14.48 -3.51
CA ILE A 178 4.15 14.86 -2.34
C ILE A 178 2.95 15.74 -2.72
N GLU A 179 3.15 16.76 -3.55
CA GLU A 179 2.05 17.65 -3.95
C GLU A 179 0.96 16.90 -4.71
N MET A 180 1.33 15.95 -5.58
CA MET A 180 0.36 15.09 -6.26
C MET A 180 -0.38 14.16 -5.28
N LEU A 181 0.34 13.60 -4.29
CA LEU A 181 -0.26 12.72 -3.28
C LEU A 181 -1.22 13.47 -2.36
N ARG A 182 -0.97 14.76 -2.06
CA ARG A 182 -1.86 15.60 -1.25
C ARG A 182 -3.21 15.86 -1.91
N ASP A 183 -3.29 15.76 -3.23
CA ASP A 183 -4.51 15.92 -4.02
C ASP A 183 -5.28 14.60 -4.23
N GLN A 184 -4.75 13.47 -3.78
CA GLN A 184 -5.45 12.19 -3.86
C GLN A 184 -6.44 12.02 -2.70
N PRO A 185 -7.66 11.49 -2.95
CA PRO A 185 -8.62 11.18 -1.90
C PRO A 185 -8.11 10.07 -0.96
N ILE A 186 -8.17 10.32 0.35
CA ILE A 186 -7.66 9.41 1.38
C ILE A 186 -8.67 8.26 1.61
N ARG A 187 -8.15 7.04 1.81
CA ARG A 187 -8.99 5.90 2.21
C ARG A 187 -9.22 5.92 3.73
N LEU A 188 -10.49 5.85 4.14
CA LEU A 188 -10.89 5.85 5.56
C LEU A 188 -11.07 4.43 6.10
N GLY A 189 -9.93 3.74 6.28
CA GLY A 189 -9.89 2.35 6.74
C GLY A 189 -10.52 1.36 5.75
N GLN A 190 -11.30 0.42 6.25
CA GLN A 190 -11.99 -0.59 5.42
C GLN A 190 -13.41 -0.13 4.98
N ASN A 191 -13.75 1.14 5.18
CA ASN A 191 -15.06 1.66 4.81
C ASN A 191 -15.07 2.04 3.33
N ASP A 192 -15.82 1.29 2.52
CA ASP A 192 -15.98 1.60 1.09
C ASP A 192 -17.14 2.58 0.82
N HIS A 193 -17.92 2.93 1.87
CA HIS A 193 -19.09 3.80 1.79
C HIS A 193 -18.86 5.22 2.31
N ILE A 194 -17.69 5.49 2.92
CA ILE A 194 -17.31 6.80 3.45
C ILE A 194 -16.14 7.29 2.61
N ASP A 195 -16.31 8.43 1.93
CA ASP A 195 -15.34 8.98 0.98
C ASP A 195 -14.70 10.31 1.46
N GLY A 196 -14.94 10.71 2.71
CA GLY A 196 -14.40 11.92 3.31
C GLY A 196 -14.91 12.18 4.74
N VAL A 197 -14.53 13.32 5.31
CA VAL A 197 -14.95 13.77 6.65
C VAL A 197 -15.63 15.13 6.59
N THR A 198 -16.63 15.33 7.45
CA THR A 198 -17.25 16.65 7.65
C THR A 198 -16.58 17.35 8.83
N LEU A 199 -16.07 18.55 8.58
CA LEU A 199 -15.52 19.42 9.62
C LEU A 199 -16.49 20.57 9.89
N THR A 200 -16.47 21.10 11.10
CA THR A 200 -17.36 22.18 11.54
C THR A 200 -16.53 23.32 12.13
N ASN A 201 -16.91 24.57 11.87
CA ASN A 201 -16.26 25.74 12.49
C ASN A 201 -17.08 26.28 13.69
N LYS A 202 -16.57 27.34 14.33
CA LYS A 202 -17.23 27.97 15.50
C LYS A 202 -18.61 28.56 15.18
N ASN A 203 -18.91 28.84 13.92
CA ASN A 203 -20.19 29.36 13.44
C ASN A 203 -21.19 28.25 13.09
N GLN A 204 -20.85 26.98 13.36
CA GLN A 204 -21.62 25.78 12.97
C GLN A 204 -21.72 25.57 11.46
N GLU A 205 -20.85 26.22 10.67
CA GLU A 205 -20.74 25.94 9.25
C GLU A 205 -19.95 24.67 9.04
N THR A 206 -20.35 23.86 8.07
CA THR A 206 -19.72 22.58 7.76
C THR A 206 -18.93 22.64 6.45
N ARG A 207 -17.84 21.87 6.38
CA ARG A 207 -17.03 21.67 5.18
C ARG A 207 -16.70 20.19 5.04
N PHE A 208 -17.03 19.62 3.90
CA PHE A 208 -16.69 18.23 3.57
C PHE A 208 -15.33 18.17 2.86
N VAL A 209 -14.45 17.28 3.30
CA VAL A 209 -13.08 17.15 2.76
C VAL A 209 -12.73 15.69 2.47
N ARG A 210 -11.96 15.48 1.40
CA ARG A 210 -11.54 14.18 0.86
C ARG A 210 -10.02 14.04 0.74
N THR A 211 -9.32 15.14 0.54
CA THR A 211 -7.88 15.17 0.29
C THR A 211 -7.11 15.86 1.43
N CYS A 212 -5.80 15.65 1.48
CA CYS A 212 -4.97 16.36 2.45
C CYS A 212 -4.98 17.87 2.22
N ARG A 213 -4.97 18.31 0.96
CA ARG A 213 -5.02 19.74 0.64
C ARG A 213 -6.30 20.39 1.18
N GLU A 214 -7.45 19.76 0.94
CA GLU A 214 -8.75 20.25 1.43
C GLU A 214 -8.80 20.27 2.97
N TYR A 215 -8.29 19.22 3.62
CA TYR A 215 -8.25 19.10 5.07
C TYR A 215 -7.36 20.18 5.71
N ASP A 216 -6.13 20.36 5.23
CA ASP A 216 -5.21 21.37 5.74
C ASP A 216 -5.74 22.80 5.54
N GLU A 217 -6.37 23.08 4.40
CA GLU A 217 -7.03 24.36 4.15
C GLU A 217 -8.21 24.61 5.10
N ALA A 218 -9.01 23.58 5.39
CA ALA A 218 -10.13 23.68 6.31
C ALA A 218 -9.64 23.97 7.73
N LEU A 219 -8.59 23.28 8.20
CA LEU A 219 -7.97 23.55 9.51
C LEU A 219 -7.45 24.99 9.61
N LYS A 220 -6.77 25.50 8.56
CA LYS A 220 -6.31 26.91 8.51
C LYS A 220 -7.46 27.92 8.60
N GLN A 221 -8.66 27.54 8.16
CA GLN A 221 -9.88 28.35 8.24
C GLN A 221 -10.63 28.17 9.56
N GLY A 222 -10.10 27.39 10.52
CA GLY A 222 -10.69 27.19 11.84
C GLY A 222 -11.81 26.15 11.88
N TYR A 223 -11.91 25.28 10.88
CA TYR A 223 -12.75 24.09 10.95
C TYR A 223 -12.06 23.01 11.79
N PHE A 224 -12.86 22.19 12.49
CA PHE A 224 -12.38 21.09 13.32
C PHE A 224 -13.39 19.93 13.30
N ALA A 225 -12.93 18.73 13.65
CA ALA A 225 -13.82 17.59 13.82
C ALA A 225 -14.67 17.75 15.09
N CYS A 226 -15.98 17.88 14.95
CA CYS A 226 -16.86 18.29 16.06
C CYS A 226 -17.47 17.11 16.83
N SER A 227 -17.74 15.98 16.17
CA SER A 227 -18.31 14.80 16.82
C SER A 227 -17.26 13.71 17.04
N ASN A 228 -17.53 12.77 17.97
CA ASN A 228 -16.66 11.60 18.16
C ASN A 228 -16.48 10.76 16.89
N PHE A 229 -17.48 10.76 16.00
CA PHE A 229 -17.37 10.12 14.70
C PHE A 229 -16.41 10.88 13.80
N ASP A 230 -16.58 12.20 13.68
CA ASP A 230 -15.71 13.05 12.86
C ASP A 230 -14.27 13.03 13.36
N ILE A 231 -14.04 13.00 14.68
CA ILE A 231 -12.69 12.92 15.27
C ILE A 231 -12.00 11.64 14.82
N LYS A 232 -12.69 10.49 14.92
CA LYS A 232 -12.15 9.19 14.49
C LYS A 232 -11.92 9.14 12.98
N MET A 233 -12.77 9.80 12.19
CA MET A 233 -12.57 9.88 10.74
C MET A 233 -11.43 10.83 10.37
N ALA A 234 -11.29 11.95 11.07
CA ALA A 234 -10.23 12.93 10.90
C ALA A 234 -8.86 12.35 11.23
N THR A 235 -8.74 11.39 12.15
CA THR A 235 -7.49 10.68 12.43
C THR A 235 -6.82 10.11 11.17
N TRP A 236 -7.59 9.61 10.20
CA TRP A 236 -7.01 9.15 8.93
C TRP A 236 -6.32 10.29 8.18
N PHE A 237 -6.91 11.49 8.17
CA PHE A 237 -6.28 12.68 7.59
C PHE A 237 -5.07 13.12 8.41
N GLU A 238 -5.18 13.18 9.73
CA GLU A 238 -4.07 13.55 10.62
C GLU A 238 -2.85 12.64 10.42
N HIS A 239 -3.07 11.34 10.27
CA HIS A 239 -2.03 10.36 9.94
C HIS A 239 -1.44 10.60 8.56
N GLN A 240 -2.25 10.56 7.50
CA GLN A 240 -1.73 10.58 6.13
C GLN A 240 -1.16 11.95 5.74
N CYS A 241 -1.80 13.05 6.14
CA CYS A 241 -1.37 14.41 5.83
C CYS A 241 -0.20 14.83 6.71
N GLY A 242 -0.20 14.40 7.98
CA GLY A 242 0.95 14.53 8.88
C GLY A 242 2.18 13.81 8.32
N LEU A 243 2.02 12.57 7.83
CA LEU A 243 3.09 11.81 7.17
C LEU A 243 3.71 12.58 6.00
N LEU A 244 2.89 13.04 5.05
CA LEU A 244 3.38 13.79 3.89
C LEU A 244 4.10 15.08 4.30
N THR A 245 3.57 15.78 5.32
CA THR A 245 4.19 16.99 5.86
C THR A 245 5.56 16.69 6.50
N CYS A 246 5.65 15.62 7.29
CA CYS A 246 6.91 15.17 7.89
C CYS A 246 7.93 14.78 6.83
N ILE A 247 7.54 13.99 5.82
CA ILE A 247 8.42 13.60 4.71
C ILE A 247 8.91 14.82 3.92
N GLN A 248 8.05 15.83 3.70
CA GLN A 248 8.43 17.06 3.01
C GLN A 248 9.52 17.85 3.76
N ALA A 249 9.50 17.79 5.09
CA ALA A 249 10.46 18.43 5.98
C ALA A 249 11.71 17.57 6.26
N ALA A 250 11.58 16.24 6.18
CA ALA A 250 12.61 15.28 6.55
C ALA A 250 13.90 15.43 5.74
N THR A 251 15.00 14.90 6.26
CA THR A 251 16.25 14.73 5.52
C THR A 251 16.89 13.38 5.83
N ALA A 252 17.97 13.04 5.13
CA ALA A 252 18.78 11.88 5.48
C ALA A 252 19.52 12.12 6.80
N SER A 253 19.36 11.20 7.75
CA SER A 253 20.08 11.24 9.02
C SER A 253 21.58 11.01 8.82
N ARG A 254 22.40 11.68 9.64
CA ARG A 254 23.86 11.51 9.66
C ARG A 254 24.28 10.45 10.66
N VAL A 255 23.53 10.32 11.75
CA VAL A 255 23.76 9.39 12.86
C VAL A 255 22.48 8.64 13.16
N SER A 256 22.59 7.35 13.48
CA SER A 256 21.47 6.56 13.95
C SER A 256 21.83 5.80 15.22
N HIS A 257 20.95 5.91 16.22
CA HIS A 257 20.97 5.12 17.46
C HIS A 257 19.84 4.07 17.50
N ILE A 258 19.14 3.90 16.37
CA ILE A 258 17.96 3.04 16.24
C ILE A 258 18.09 1.99 15.13
N SER A 259 19.07 2.12 14.23
CA SER A 259 19.29 1.19 13.12
C SER A 259 20.35 0.13 13.44
N ASN A 260 21.28 0.39 14.36
CA ASN A 260 22.28 -0.58 14.81
C ASN A 260 22.69 -0.37 16.30
N PRO A 261 22.21 -1.18 17.25
CA PRO A 261 21.24 -2.26 17.06
C PRO A 261 19.88 -1.71 16.58
N ARG A 262 19.13 -2.53 15.83
CA ARG A 262 17.79 -2.14 15.40
C ARG A 262 16.86 -2.14 16.61
N VAL A 263 16.42 -0.95 17.02
CA VAL A 263 15.42 -0.75 18.08
C VAL A 263 14.24 0.07 17.56
N GLY A 264 13.11 0.02 18.26
CA GLY A 264 11.88 0.74 17.93
C GLY A 264 10.81 0.59 19.02
N ILE A 265 9.54 0.78 18.64
CA ILE A 265 8.41 0.80 19.59
C ILE A 265 8.17 -0.51 20.34
N LEU A 266 8.76 -1.62 19.89
CA LEU A 266 8.65 -2.92 20.57
C LEU A 266 9.66 -3.09 21.71
N ASP A 267 10.70 -2.25 21.76
CA ASP A 267 11.67 -2.23 22.84
C ASP A 267 11.09 -1.43 24.01
N LEU A 268 10.14 -2.03 24.73
CA LEU A 268 9.33 -1.35 25.75
C LEU A 268 10.14 -0.72 26.90
N SER A 269 11.36 -1.21 27.14
CA SER A 269 12.30 -0.65 28.12
C SER A 269 12.94 0.66 27.66
N LEU A 270 12.84 1.00 26.37
CA LEU A 270 13.27 2.26 25.79
C LEU A 270 12.12 3.25 25.62
N MET A 271 10.87 2.80 25.75
CA MET A 271 9.67 3.64 25.60
C MET A 271 9.31 4.28 26.94
N PRO A 272 9.48 5.60 27.13
CA PRO A 272 9.12 6.24 28.39
C PRO A 272 7.59 6.29 28.55
N PHE A 273 7.10 6.03 29.76
CA PHE A 273 5.66 6.03 30.07
C PHE A 273 5.02 7.43 29.97
N SER A 274 5.82 8.49 29.85
CA SER A 274 5.33 9.83 29.52
C SER A 274 4.69 9.93 28.13
N LEU A 275 4.96 8.98 27.22
CA LEU A 275 4.30 8.90 25.91
C LEU A 275 2.92 8.25 25.95
N PHE A 276 2.55 7.60 27.06
CA PHE A 276 1.26 6.94 27.18
C PHE A 276 0.16 7.97 27.48
N PRO A 277 -1.00 7.91 26.80
CA PRO A 277 -2.06 8.90 26.98
C PRO A 277 -2.65 8.85 28.38
N ARG A 278 -3.02 10.02 28.90
CA ARG A 278 -3.71 10.18 30.18
C ARG A 278 -4.92 11.09 30.01
N ILE A 279 -5.95 10.87 30.80
CA ILE A 279 -7.11 11.77 30.90
C ILE A 279 -6.98 12.54 32.22
N GLY A 280 -7.07 13.86 32.15
CA GLY A 280 -7.01 14.74 33.32
C GLY A 280 -5.77 15.63 33.35
N GLU A 281 -5.55 16.32 34.46
CA GLU A 281 -4.35 17.14 34.68
C GLU A 281 -3.13 16.24 34.90
N ALA A 282 -1.96 16.71 34.47
CA ALA A 282 -0.71 15.98 34.66
C ALA A 282 -0.29 16.08 36.13
N ASP A 283 -0.18 14.95 36.83
CA ASP A 283 0.48 14.91 38.14
C ASP A 283 1.95 15.31 37.98
N GLU A 284 2.38 16.39 38.65
CA GLU A 284 3.77 16.89 38.60
C GLU A 284 4.80 15.91 39.22
N GLU A 285 4.35 14.83 39.89
CA GLU A 285 5.17 13.89 40.66
C GLU A 285 5.37 12.50 40.00
N GLY A 286 5.12 12.37 38.70
CA GLY A 286 5.32 11.11 37.99
C GLY A 286 6.80 10.68 37.88
N ASP A 287 7.09 9.38 38.03
CA ASP A 287 8.43 8.83 37.77
C ASP A 287 8.84 9.04 36.31
N LEU A 288 9.77 9.98 36.08
CA LEU A 288 10.29 10.33 34.76
C LEU A 288 11.07 9.18 34.10
N ASN A 289 11.48 8.17 34.87
CA ASN A 289 12.19 6.99 34.38
C ASN A 289 11.26 5.79 34.16
N ALA A 290 9.95 5.92 34.43
CA ALA A 290 9.00 4.85 34.18
C ALA A 290 8.95 4.54 32.68
N THR A 291 8.93 3.25 32.35
CA THR A 291 8.89 2.76 30.97
C THR A 291 7.61 1.99 30.71
N TYR A 292 7.31 1.72 29.44
CA TYR A 292 6.22 0.81 29.10
C TYR A 292 6.52 -0.58 29.68
N GLN A 293 7.78 -1.02 29.67
CA GLN A 293 8.18 -2.30 30.26
C GLN A 293 7.91 -2.32 31.77
N SER A 294 8.32 -1.30 32.52
CA SER A 294 8.09 -1.28 33.97
C SER A 294 6.61 -1.32 34.31
N LYS A 295 5.77 -0.62 33.53
CA LYS A 295 4.31 -0.65 33.71
C LYS A 295 3.66 -1.97 33.31
N VAL A 296 4.24 -2.70 32.36
CA VAL A 296 3.84 -4.08 32.06
C VAL A 296 4.24 -5.01 33.22
N ASP A 297 5.45 -4.88 33.75
CA ASP A 297 5.96 -5.70 34.85
C ASP A 297 5.16 -5.48 36.15
N GLU A 298 4.74 -4.24 36.42
CA GLU A 298 3.84 -3.86 37.52
C GLU A 298 2.39 -4.33 37.31
N GLY A 299 2.03 -4.77 36.11
CA GLY A 299 0.67 -5.15 35.74
C GLY A 299 -0.28 -3.94 35.55
N THR A 300 0.24 -2.72 35.43
CA THR A 300 -0.53 -1.51 35.10
C THR A 300 -0.91 -1.49 33.62
N LEU A 301 0.02 -1.83 32.72
CA LEU A 301 -0.23 -1.97 31.30
C LEU A 301 -0.30 -3.45 30.90
N VAL A 302 -1.12 -3.73 29.89
CA VAL A 302 -1.24 -5.04 29.25
C VAL A 302 -0.99 -4.88 27.75
N VAL A 303 -0.08 -5.68 27.21
CA VAL A 303 0.13 -5.76 25.76
C VAL A 303 -1.02 -6.55 25.12
N LYS A 304 -1.77 -5.90 24.23
CA LYS A 304 -2.92 -6.49 23.53
C LYS A 304 -2.53 -7.08 22.18
N ARG A 305 -1.61 -6.43 21.48
CA ARG A 305 -1.21 -6.81 20.12
C ARG A 305 0.19 -6.34 19.80
N ILE A 306 0.95 -7.20 19.14
CA ILE A 306 2.25 -6.89 18.55
C ILE A 306 2.26 -7.36 17.09
N ARG A 307 2.86 -6.54 16.22
CA ARG A 307 3.37 -6.92 14.89
C ARG A 307 4.74 -6.26 14.69
N SER A 308 5.41 -6.55 13.58
CA SER A 308 6.74 -6.02 13.27
C SER A 308 6.90 -4.50 13.39
N ASN A 309 5.83 -3.73 13.16
CA ASN A 309 5.79 -2.27 13.24
C ASN A 309 4.58 -1.75 14.04
N LEU A 310 3.90 -2.58 14.84
CA LEU A 310 2.69 -2.17 15.59
C LEU A 310 2.77 -2.66 17.03
N LEU A 311 2.50 -1.75 17.96
CA LEU A 311 2.29 -2.03 19.37
C LEU A 311 0.89 -1.54 19.78
N GLN A 312 0.13 -2.37 20.50
CA GLN A 312 -1.10 -1.97 21.15
C GLN A 312 -1.07 -2.36 22.62
N VAL A 313 -1.26 -1.38 23.50
CA VAL A 313 -1.23 -1.53 24.96
C VAL A 313 -2.43 -0.85 25.60
N GLU A 314 -2.90 -1.39 26.72
CA GLU A 314 -4.05 -0.89 27.47
C GLU A 314 -3.77 -0.93 28.97
N GLU A 315 -4.38 -0.02 29.74
CA GLU A 315 -4.39 -0.12 31.20
C GLU A 315 -5.23 -1.31 31.68
N SER A 316 -4.67 -2.11 32.59
CA SER A 316 -5.24 -3.38 33.05
C SER A 316 -6.58 -3.23 33.79
N LYS A 317 -6.74 -2.12 34.52
CA LYS A 317 -7.94 -1.82 35.33
C LYS A 317 -8.94 -0.94 34.60
N GLY A 318 -8.78 -0.80 33.28
CA GLY A 318 -9.51 0.16 32.49
C GLY A 318 -8.95 1.58 32.64
N GLY A 319 -9.21 2.39 31.62
CA GLY A 319 -8.65 3.74 31.51
C GLY A 319 -8.37 4.02 30.05
N MET A 320 -7.10 4.21 29.71
CA MET A 320 -6.65 4.47 28.35
C MET A 320 -6.05 3.23 27.68
N GLY A 321 -6.12 3.24 26.36
CA GLY A 321 -5.39 2.38 25.45
C GLY A 321 -4.68 3.21 24.40
N GLN A 322 -3.59 2.67 23.86
CA GLN A 322 -2.79 3.29 22.83
C GLN A 322 -2.38 2.26 21.79
N GLN A 323 -2.43 2.67 20.53
CA GLN A 323 -1.88 1.94 19.40
C GLN A 323 -0.82 2.81 18.71
N LEU A 324 0.41 2.32 18.68
CA LEU A 324 1.52 2.91 17.95
C LEU A 324 1.81 2.07 16.71
N ILE A 325 1.93 2.73 15.55
CA ILE A 325 2.38 2.10 14.31
C ILE A 325 3.60 2.86 13.82
N GLU A 326 4.73 2.16 13.69
CA GLU A 326 5.92 2.68 13.06
C GLU A 326 5.72 2.77 11.53
N VAL A 327 5.88 3.97 10.99
CA VAL A 327 5.56 4.29 9.58
C VAL A 327 6.82 4.51 8.77
N ALA A 328 7.73 5.35 9.25
CA ALA A 328 8.95 5.72 8.52
C ALA A 328 10.08 6.09 9.50
N ARG A 329 11.33 6.01 9.03
CA ARG A 329 12.52 6.45 9.76
C ARG A 329 13.30 7.43 8.89
N ALA A 330 13.66 8.58 9.45
CA ALA A 330 14.42 9.64 8.79
C ALA A 330 14.86 10.67 9.84
N ASP A 331 15.60 11.70 9.46
CA ASP A 331 15.73 12.89 10.30
C ASP A 331 14.54 13.81 10.03
N PHE A 332 13.52 13.78 10.89
CA PHE A 332 12.28 14.57 10.76
C PHE A 332 12.36 15.92 11.46
N ASN A 333 13.29 16.08 12.41
CA ASN A 333 13.43 17.28 13.23
C ASN A 333 14.58 18.21 12.77
N GLY A 334 15.49 17.71 11.92
CA GLY A 334 16.60 18.44 11.32
C GLY A 334 17.90 18.46 12.14
N ASP A 335 18.01 17.66 13.21
CA ASP A 335 19.20 17.60 14.08
C ASP A 335 20.30 16.65 13.57
N GLY A 336 20.03 15.93 12.47
CA GLY A 336 20.92 14.94 11.88
C GLY A 336 20.88 13.56 12.54
N ILE A 337 20.00 13.33 13.51
CA ILE A 337 19.77 12.04 14.17
C ILE A 337 18.58 11.33 13.51
N GLU A 338 18.66 10.02 13.36
CA GLU A 338 17.54 9.23 12.85
C GLU A 338 16.40 9.13 13.88
N ASP A 339 15.25 9.66 13.49
CA ASP A 339 13.98 9.63 14.21
C ASP A 339 13.09 8.48 13.70
N ILE A 340 12.04 8.17 14.47
CA ILE A 340 10.93 7.30 14.08
C ILE A 340 9.65 8.11 14.02
N LEU A 341 8.97 8.09 12.87
CA LEU A 341 7.62 8.62 12.71
C LEU A 341 6.58 7.53 12.99
N LEU A 342 5.64 7.85 13.88
CA LEU A 342 4.58 6.98 14.33
C LEU A 342 3.21 7.53 13.95
N PHE A 343 2.29 6.64 13.58
CA PHE A 343 0.87 6.89 13.78
C PHE A 343 0.51 6.49 15.20
N ASP A 344 -0.01 7.45 15.94
CA ASP A 344 -0.52 7.26 17.30
C ASP A 344 -2.05 7.33 17.29
N TYR A 345 -2.67 6.41 18.02
CA TYR A 345 -4.11 6.40 18.25
C TYR A 345 -4.40 6.01 19.70
N CYS A 346 -5.04 6.92 20.40
CA CYS A 346 -5.38 6.82 21.81
C CYS A 346 -6.89 6.65 21.96
N TYR A 347 -7.32 5.83 22.92
CA TYR A 347 -8.75 5.57 23.14
C TYR A 347 -9.06 5.24 24.60
N ALA A 348 -10.27 5.54 25.03
CA ALA A 348 -10.76 5.09 26.33
C ALA A 348 -11.22 3.63 26.25
N THR A 349 -10.72 2.75 27.12
CA THR A 349 -11.05 1.31 27.06
C THR A 349 -12.50 1.01 27.45
N HIS A 350 -13.16 1.92 28.17
CA HIS A 350 -14.55 1.80 28.63
C HIS A 350 -15.41 3.00 28.19
N GLY A 351 -15.09 3.61 27.03
CA GLY A 351 -15.81 4.76 26.52
C GLY A 351 -15.82 4.82 24.99
N THR A 352 -16.35 5.92 24.44
CA THR A 352 -16.36 6.15 22.99
C THR A 352 -15.27 7.10 22.52
N LEU A 353 -14.54 7.74 23.45
CA LEU A 353 -13.42 8.63 23.15
C LEU A 353 -12.32 7.87 22.39
N GLY A 354 -11.92 8.44 21.26
CA GLY A 354 -10.75 8.02 20.52
C GLY A 354 -10.26 9.17 19.67
N PHE A 355 -8.95 9.36 19.62
CA PHE A 355 -8.29 10.42 18.87
C PHE A 355 -6.89 9.93 18.47
N GLY A 356 -6.30 10.52 17.46
CA GLY A 356 -4.96 10.13 17.01
C GLY A 356 -4.20 11.29 16.42
N GLY A 357 -3.08 10.95 15.79
CA GLY A 357 -2.25 11.88 15.08
C GLY A 357 -0.90 11.26 14.76
N ILE A 358 0.04 12.11 14.40
CA ILE A 358 1.44 11.70 14.22
C ILE A 358 2.24 11.98 15.50
N CYS A 359 3.20 11.12 15.79
CA CYS A 359 4.19 11.32 16.84
C CYS A 359 5.57 11.01 16.27
N ILE A 360 6.56 11.86 16.52
CA ILE A 360 7.95 11.58 16.16
C ILE A 360 8.70 11.31 17.45
N ILE A 361 9.38 10.16 17.51
CA ILE A 361 10.25 9.83 18.62
C ILE A 361 11.70 9.76 18.15
N THR A 362 12.62 10.31 18.95
CA THR A 362 14.05 10.21 18.70
C THR A 362 14.75 9.49 19.83
N ARG A 363 15.92 8.94 19.52
CA ARG A 363 16.83 8.36 20.51
C ARG A 363 18.20 9.00 20.36
N LYS A 364 18.52 9.93 21.27
CA LYS A 364 19.75 10.75 21.17
C LYS A 364 21.06 9.97 21.35
N THR A 365 21.04 8.86 22.08
CA THR A 365 22.24 8.01 22.30
C THR A 365 21.87 6.54 22.44
N ASN A 366 22.86 5.65 22.36
CA ASN A 366 22.67 4.21 22.59
C ASN A 366 22.29 3.84 24.04
N PHE A 367 22.29 4.79 24.97
CA PHE A 367 21.96 4.59 26.39
C PHE A 367 20.70 5.33 26.83
N SER A 368 20.14 6.20 25.98
CA SER A 368 18.92 6.94 26.31
C SER A 368 17.67 6.16 25.92
N MET A 369 16.56 6.50 26.59
CA MET A 369 15.21 6.18 26.14
C MET A 369 14.87 6.99 24.88
N PHE A 370 13.73 6.65 24.27
CA PHE A 370 13.08 7.50 23.30
C PHE A 370 12.54 8.78 23.95
N GLU A 371 12.40 9.85 23.18
CA GLU A 371 11.71 11.07 23.57
C GLU A 371 10.90 11.59 22.39
N ALA A 372 9.74 12.22 22.66
CA ALA A 372 8.97 12.88 21.61
C ALA A 372 9.68 14.16 21.16
N VAL A 373 9.73 14.36 19.84
CA VAL A 373 10.29 15.55 19.20
C VAL A 373 9.27 16.17 18.26
N LEU A 374 9.42 17.46 18.00
CA LEU A 374 8.60 18.17 17.01
C LEU A 374 9.25 18.07 15.63
N PRO A 375 8.45 18.02 14.55
CA PRO A 375 8.99 18.07 13.19
C PRO A 375 9.70 19.40 12.94
N ALA A 376 10.66 19.40 12.02
CA ALA A 376 11.31 20.62 11.57
C ALA A 376 10.28 21.61 11.03
N MET A 377 10.17 22.80 11.65
CA MET A 377 9.36 23.88 11.11
C MET A 377 10.06 24.48 9.89
N LYS A 378 9.38 24.50 8.75
CA LYS A 378 9.81 25.26 7.55
C LYS A 378 9.07 26.57 7.44
#